data_AF-A0A966RAI0-F1
#
_entry.id   AF-A0A966RAI0-F1
#
_cell.length_a   1.000
_cell.length_b   1.000
_cell.length_c   1.000
_cell.angle_alpha   90.00
_cell.angle_beta   90.00
_cell.angle_gamma   90.00
#
_symmetry.space_group_name_H-M   'P 1'
#
loop_
_entity.id
_entity.type
_entity.pdbx_description
1 polymer ?
#
loop_
_entity_poly.entity_id
_entity_poly.type
_entity_poly.pdbx_seq_one_letter_code
_entity_poly.pdbx_strand_id
1 'polypeptide(L)'
;MRFPLARRLFIYSMTLGFLASCGHAQDGATLKHQFGRTSVVRSHPVIACKDGNSHQDIISYVKSLLRHIAAANPGTFKGDLAIGKVCVQVVDDEKISASMDPASGLMRVYTGLFLPRHGFDSDAAIAGVLSHELAHFTMNHGDARPTALDLPADYDDGAYKAKLAEYKAIESKASSMMSETIHDVALAYGPRLLDALPPVFDEIRQLGGTDRQRRDNQWTADLFKEFKIEIQLMKAKGDKAGVERMLSGYMFTHIKYALDYRAKLSAATRDANEPWATMLKATGEKDAGIARAEAYGAEKEKLVPELKRLRAPAFQWEEQQADEVGFEFYIRAGFEPRIYPEVFNQLAHFVEGAGECSKEVSVNSVPPRIHPDREPRGSHPDGCWRYWNARYSEPEHHDAEYSPLMPVHPVVDLPALAGQRAAIERKVSSVRN
;
A
#
# COMPACT_ATOMS: atom_id res chain seq x y z
N MET A 1 -5.79 -30.82 7.44
CA MET A 1 -7.07 -30.60 6.75
C MET A 1 -6.81 -29.88 5.44
N ARG A 2 -7.11 -30.48 4.29
CA ARG A 2 -6.94 -29.84 2.97
C ARG A 2 -8.18 -28.98 2.68
N PHE A 3 -7.99 -27.68 2.54
CA PHE A 3 -9.05 -26.78 2.07
C PHE A 3 -9.25 -26.95 0.56
N PRO A 4 -10.48 -26.88 0.04
CA PRO A 4 -10.74 -27.00 -1.40
C PRO A 4 -10.12 -25.83 -2.18
N LEU A 5 -9.48 -26.16 -3.31
CA LEU A 5 -8.70 -25.27 -4.20
C LEU A 5 -9.47 -23.99 -4.61
N ALA A 6 -10.77 -24.10 -4.81
CA ALA A 6 -11.67 -22.99 -5.14
C ALA A 6 -11.66 -21.85 -4.10
N ARG A 7 -11.43 -22.16 -2.81
CA ARG A 7 -11.41 -21.15 -1.74
C ARG A 7 -10.06 -20.41 -1.65
N ARG A 8 -8.98 -21.00 -2.19
CA ARG A 8 -7.65 -20.38 -2.25
C ARG A 8 -7.54 -19.39 -3.42
N LEU A 9 -8.15 -19.70 -4.57
CA LEU A 9 -8.18 -18.83 -5.74
C LEU A 9 -9.00 -17.54 -5.53
N PHE A 10 -10.08 -17.61 -4.73
CA PHE A 10 -10.92 -16.43 -4.42
C PHE A 10 -10.25 -15.41 -3.49
N ILE A 11 -9.35 -15.83 -2.60
CA ILE A 11 -8.67 -14.94 -1.64
C ILE A 11 -7.53 -14.14 -2.32
N TYR A 12 -6.91 -14.68 -3.38
CA TYR A 12 -5.76 -14.05 -4.05
C TYR A 12 -6.12 -13.05 -5.16
N SER A 13 -7.33 -13.11 -5.75
CA SER A 13 -7.77 -12.15 -6.77
C SER A 13 -7.97 -10.73 -6.22
N MET A 14 -8.11 -10.58 -4.90
CA MET A 14 -8.22 -9.27 -4.22
C MET A 14 -6.87 -8.56 -4.01
N THR A 15 -5.72 -9.24 -4.15
CA THR A 15 -4.40 -8.68 -3.78
C THR A 15 -3.63 -8.06 -4.97
N LEU A 16 -4.01 -8.37 -6.22
CA LEU A 16 -3.24 -8.01 -7.44
C LEU A 16 -3.71 -6.73 -8.17
N GLY A 17 -4.71 -6.00 -7.66
CA GLY A 17 -5.23 -4.76 -8.28
C GLY A 17 -4.35 -3.50 -8.14
N PHE A 18 -3.11 -3.63 -7.64
CA PHE A 18 -2.34 -2.52 -7.06
C PHE A 18 -1.28 -1.85 -7.96
N LEU A 19 -1.10 -2.24 -9.23
CA LEU A 19 0.15 -1.94 -9.96
C LEU A 19 0.03 -1.14 -11.26
N ALA A 20 -0.89 -0.17 -11.37
CA ALA A 20 -0.94 0.71 -12.55
C ALA A 20 -1.29 2.16 -12.19
N SER A 21 -0.34 2.91 -11.63
CA SER A 21 -0.37 4.37 -11.69
C SER A 21 0.99 4.98 -11.36
N CYS A 22 1.72 5.51 -12.34
CA CYS A 22 2.75 6.55 -12.13
C CYS A 22 3.06 7.26 -13.45
N GLY A 23 2.89 8.57 -13.47
CA GLY A 23 3.23 9.43 -14.60
C GLY A 23 3.22 10.89 -14.17
N HIS A 24 4.43 11.46 -14.16
CA HIS A 24 4.80 12.89 -14.07
C HIS A 24 4.40 13.64 -12.79
N ALA A 25 5.38 13.83 -11.90
CA ALA A 25 5.38 14.90 -10.91
C ALA A 25 5.64 16.24 -11.63
N GLN A 26 4.74 17.20 -11.44
CA GLN A 26 5.03 18.59 -11.79
C GLN A 26 5.81 19.20 -10.62
N ASP A 27 7.03 19.65 -10.89
CA ASP A 27 7.75 20.57 -10.04
C ASP A 27 6.97 21.91 -10.02
N GLY A 28 6.55 22.34 -8.83
CA GLY A 28 6.10 23.72 -8.62
C GLY A 28 4.64 23.87 -8.21
N ALA A 29 4.39 23.79 -6.90
CA ALA A 29 3.44 24.67 -6.24
C ALA A 29 3.80 24.73 -4.75
N THR A 30 4.26 25.89 -4.29
CA THR A 30 4.32 26.27 -2.88
C THR A 30 2.97 26.02 -2.22
N LEU A 31 2.84 24.89 -1.53
CA LEU A 31 1.69 24.53 -0.71
C LEU A 31 1.75 25.37 0.56
N LYS A 32 0.93 26.41 0.62
CA LYS A 32 0.69 27.16 1.85
C LYS A 32 -0.11 26.28 2.81
N HIS A 33 0.55 25.40 3.55
CA HIS A 33 0.02 24.90 4.80
C HIS A 33 -0.32 26.13 5.66
N GLN A 34 -1.61 26.43 5.83
CA GLN A 34 -2.03 27.34 6.89
C GLN A 34 -1.80 26.58 8.20
N PHE A 35 -0.62 26.77 8.78
CA PHE A 35 -0.26 26.31 10.12
C PHE A 35 -1.46 26.45 11.07
N GLY A 36 -1.76 25.37 11.80
CA GLY A 36 -2.93 25.28 12.68
C GLY A 36 -4.18 24.65 12.07
N ARG A 37 -4.26 24.45 10.75
CA ARG A 37 -5.22 23.51 10.14
C ARG A 37 -4.58 22.15 9.97
N THR A 38 -4.31 21.48 11.09
CA THR A 38 -3.81 20.10 11.14
C THR A 38 -4.92 19.07 10.90
N SER A 39 -6.10 19.52 10.49
CA SER A 39 -7.22 18.65 10.15
C SER A 39 -8.02 19.15 8.97
N VAL A 40 -8.56 18.19 8.22
CA VAL A 40 -9.59 18.46 7.21
C VAL A 40 -10.96 18.23 7.84
N VAL A 41 -11.94 19.05 7.43
CA VAL A 41 -13.35 18.76 7.75
C VAL A 41 -13.69 17.40 7.16
N ARG A 42 -14.03 16.44 8.01
CA ARG A 42 -14.42 15.10 7.56
C ARG A 42 -15.83 15.14 7.00
N SER A 43 -16.03 14.47 5.89
CA SER A 43 -17.36 14.26 5.29
C SER A 43 -18.23 13.29 6.10
N HIS A 44 -17.58 12.42 6.87
CA HIS A 44 -18.21 11.36 7.64
C HIS A 44 -17.61 11.25 9.05
N PRO A 45 -18.43 10.90 10.06
CA PRO A 45 -17.92 10.53 11.38
C PRO A 45 -16.97 9.35 11.28
N VAL A 46 -16.01 9.28 12.21
CA VAL A 46 -15.10 8.14 12.33
C VAL A 46 -15.89 6.87 12.66
N ILE A 47 -15.68 5.83 11.86
CA ILE A 47 -16.30 4.53 12.07
C ILE A 47 -15.74 3.94 13.37
N ALA A 48 -16.61 3.53 14.28
CA ALA A 48 -16.17 2.93 15.53
C ALA A 48 -15.31 1.68 15.27
N CYS A 49 -14.08 1.70 15.77
CA CYS A 49 -13.17 0.56 15.79
C CYS A 49 -13.16 -0.11 17.18
N LYS A 50 -12.40 -1.20 17.32
CA LYS A 50 -12.08 -1.80 18.62
C LYS A 50 -10.59 -2.07 18.69
N ASP A 51 -10.02 -1.92 19.89
CA ASP A 51 -8.65 -2.36 20.14
C ASP A 51 -8.51 -3.87 19.87
N GLY A 52 -7.30 -4.30 19.51
CA GLY A 52 -6.96 -5.71 19.41
C GLY A 52 -7.05 -6.42 20.76
N ASN A 53 -7.24 -7.74 20.72
CA ASN A 53 -7.28 -8.56 21.94
C ASN A 53 -5.89 -9.13 22.32
N SER A 54 -4.92 -9.13 21.41
CA SER A 54 -3.54 -9.57 21.65
C SER A 54 -2.64 -8.43 22.12
N HIS A 55 -1.53 -8.76 22.81
CA HIS A 55 -0.51 -7.80 23.26
C HIS A 55 -1.06 -6.59 24.03
N GLN A 56 -1.93 -6.82 25.03
CA GLN A 56 -2.56 -5.76 25.83
C GLN A 56 -1.57 -4.78 26.49
N ASP A 57 -0.38 -5.27 26.83
CA ASP A 57 0.73 -4.46 27.33
C ASP A 57 1.24 -3.46 26.28
N ILE A 58 1.46 -3.91 25.04
CA ILE A 58 1.87 -3.04 23.93
C ILE A 58 0.76 -2.05 23.59
N ILE A 59 -0.49 -2.51 23.53
CA ILE A 59 -1.66 -1.65 23.30
C ILE A 59 -1.74 -0.56 24.36
N SER A 60 -1.62 -0.91 25.64
CA SER A 60 -1.66 0.05 26.75
C SER A 60 -0.53 1.08 26.67
N TYR A 61 0.69 0.63 26.35
CA TYR A 61 1.85 1.50 26.16
C TYR A 61 1.63 2.48 24.99
N VAL A 62 1.27 1.98 23.80
CA VAL A 62 0.99 2.81 22.61
C VAL A 62 -0.12 3.81 22.90
N LYS A 63 -1.24 3.39 23.49
CA LYS A 63 -2.34 4.31 23.83
C LYS A 63 -1.92 5.39 24.82
N SER A 64 -0.94 5.11 25.68
CA SER A 64 -0.40 6.12 26.59
C SER A 64 0.45 7.15 25.85
N LEU A 65 1.28 6.74 24.89
CA LEU A 65 1.97 7.66 23.99
C LEU A 65 1.00 8.51 23.17
N LEU A 66 -0.02 7.89 22.57
CA LEU A 66 -1.04 8.60 21.79
C LEU A 66 -1.79 9.64 22.63
N ARG A 67 -2.14 9.32 23.88
CA ARG A 67 -2.77 10.27 24.81
C ARG A 67 -1.84 11.43 25.15
N HIS A 68 -0.54 11.17 25.35
CA HIS A 68 0.46 12.21 25.60
C HIS A 68 0.56 13.18 24.41
N ILE A 69 0.70 12.64 23.20
CA ILE A 69 0.73 13.44 21.96
C ILE A 69 -0.56 14.26 21.81
N ALA A 70 -1.72 13.63 22.00
CA ALA A 70 -3.00 14.31 21.85
C ALA A 70 -3.24 15.39 22.92
N ALA A 71 -2.79 15.18 24.16
CA ALA A 71 -2.92 16.16 25.24
C ALA A 71 -2.13 17.45 24.95
N ALA A 72 -1.01 17.35 24.25
CA ALA A 72 -0.23 18.49 23.78
C ALA A 72 -0.83 19.16 22.52
N ASN A 73 -1.84 18.56 21.90
CA ASN A 73 -2.49 19.03 20.68
C ASN A 73 -4.03 19.13 20.84
N PRO A 74 -4.54 19.81 21.90
CA PRO A 74 -5.96 19.77 22.26
C PRO A 74 -6.88 20.44 21.23
N GLY A 75 -6.35 21.38 20.43
CA GLY A 75 -7.08 22.03 19.34
C GLY A 75 -7.42 21.08 18.19
N THR A 76 -6.60 20.04 18.01
CA THR A 76 -6.67 19.07 16.91
C THR A 76 -7.49 17.84 17.30
N PHE A 77 -7.15 17.19 18.41
CA PHE A 77 -7.73 15.89 18.79
C PHE A 77 -9.03 16.04 19.59
N LYS A 78 -10.08 16.54 18.91
CA LYS A 78 -11.43 16.74 19.47
C LYS A 78 -12.53 16.25 18.52
N GLY A 79 -13.73 16.04 19.05
CA GLY A 79 -14.90 15.63 18.24
C GLY A 79 -14.68 14.30 17.53
N ASP A 80 -14.69 14.31 16.19
CA ASP A 80 -14.38 13.12 15.37
C ASP A 80 -12.90 12.74 15.34
N LEU A 81 -12.02 13.65 15.70
CA LEU A 81 -10.58 13.41 15.82
C LEU A 81 -10.15 13.16 17.27
N ALA A 82 -11.09 13.01 18.20
CA ALA A 82 -10.75 12.74 19.59
C ALA A 82 -9.91 11.46 19.71
N ILE A 83 -8.82 11.51 20.47
CA ILE A 83 -7.89 10.38 20.61
C ILE A 83 -8.56 9.10 21.16
N GLY A 84 -9.66 9.25 21.91
CA GLY A 84 -10.48 8.13 22.38
C GLY A 84 -11.18 7.34 21.26
N LYS A 85 -11.22 7.87 20.03
CA LYS A 85 -11.71 7.19 18.83
C LYS A 85 -10.62 6.42 18.07
N VAL A 86 -9.35 6.56 18.46
CA VAL A 86 -8.25 5.78 17.89
C VAL A 86 -8.16 4.43 18.60
N CYS A 87 -8.21 3.35 17.82
CA CYS A 87 -8.01 2.00 18.33
C CYS A 87 -6.65 1.47 17.91
N VAL A 88 -6.07 0.62 18.74
CA VAL A 88 -4.74 0.04 18.47
C VAL A 88 -4.87 -1.46 18.28
N GLN A 89 -4.34 -1.96 17.17
CA GLN A 89 -4.14 -3.39 16.92
C GLN A 89 -2.65 -3.68 16.77
N VAL A 90 -2.16 -4.68 17.49
CA VAL A 90 -0.76 -5.12 17.38
C VAL A 90 -0.69 -6.28 16.37
N VAL A 91 0.23 -6.15 15.42
CA VAL A 91 0.51 -7.15 14.39
C VAL A 91 1.85 -7.80 14.72
N ASP A 92 1.86 -9.12 14.92
CA ASP A 92 3.11 -9.84 15.18
C ASP A 92 3.88 -10.09 13.87
N ASP A 93 4.79 -9.19 13.57
CA ASP A 93 5.58 -9.16 12.34
C ASP A 93 6.88 -8.38 12.64
N GLU A 94 8.01 -8.82 12.09
CA GLU A 94 9.31 -8.19 12.32
C GLU A 94 9.46 -6.85 11.60
N LYS A 95 8.56 -6.53 10.66
CA LYS A 95 8.60 -5.27 9.93
C LYS A 95 8.53 -4.07 10.88
N ILE A 96 9.44 -3.12 10.70
CA ILE A 96 9.38 -1.81 11.35
C ILE A 96 8.30 -0.99 10.62
N SER A 97 7.11 -0.91 11.20
CA SER A 97 5.98 -0.21 10.57
C SER A 97 4.91 0.11 11.59
N ALA A 98 4.20 1.19 11.34
CA ALA A 98 2.82 1.34 11.75
C ALA A 98 1.96 1.60 10.50
N SER A 99 0.65 1.67 10.67
CA SER A 99 -0.27 2.18 9.64
C SER A 99 -1.54 2.67 10.31
N MET A 100 -2.12 3.73 9.75
CA MET A 100 -3.40 4.28 10.17
C MET A 100 -4.45 4.06 9.08
N ASP A 101 -5.60 3.51 9.45
CA ASP A 101 -6.81 3.65 8.66
C ASP A 101 -7.54 4.93 9.12
N PRO A 102 -7.47 6.03 8.36
CA PRO A 102 -8.06 7.28 8.80
C PRO A 102 -9.56 7.13 9.03
N ALA A 103 -10.29 6.40 8.19
CA ALA A 103 -11.75 6.32 8.22
C ALA A 103 -12.28 5.68 9.51
N SER A 104 -11.59 4.68 10.03
CA SER A 104 -11.97 3.98 11.28
C SER A 104 -11.17 4.43 12.50
N GLY A 105 -10.07 5.17 12.33
CA GLY A 105 -9.14 5.46 13.43
C GLY A 105 -8.39 4.22 13.92
N LEU A 106 -8.38 3.13 13.14
CA LEU A 106 -7.65 1.92 13.49
C LEU A 106 -6.17 2.07 13.14
N MET A 107 -5.35 2.16 14.18
CA MET A 107 -3.89 2.11 14.09
C MET A 107 -3.40 0.67 14.23
N ARG A 108 -2.60 0.21 13.27
CA ARG A 108 -1.88 -1.07 13.37
C ARG A 108 -0.42 -0.81 13.69
N VAL A 109 0.09 -1.44 14.74
CA VAL A 109 1.47 -1.31 15.20
C VAL A 109 2.15 -2.66 15.10
N TYR A 110 3.28 -2.72 14.40
CA TYR A 110 3.99 -3.97 14.17
C TYR A 110 4.99 -4.22 15.30
N THR A 111 5.11 -5.47 15.77
CA THR A 111 6.04 -5.83 16.86
C THR A 111 7.50 -5.52 16.52
N GLY A 112 7.84 -5.42 15.24
CA GLY A 112 9.13 -4.97 14.74
C GLY A 112 9.59 -3.60 15.26
N LEU A 113 8.66 -2.70 15.62
CA LEU A 113 8.99 -1.40 16.25
C LEU A 113 9.60 -1.54 17.66
N PHE A 114 9.43 -2.69 18.31
CA PHE A 114 9.87 -2.94 19.68
C PHE A 114 11.05 -3.94 19.75
N LEU A 115 11.70 -4.22 18.63
CA LEU A 115 12.86 -5.10 18.61
C LEU A 115 14.13 -4.27 18.83
N PRO A 116 14.95 -4.58 19.86
CA PRO A 116 16.16 -3.80 20.16
C PRO A 116 17.13 -3.67 18.98
N ARG A 117 17.20 -4.68 18.12
CA ARG A 117 18.08 -4.68 16.93
C ARG A 117 17.71 -3.63 15.87
N HIS A 118 16.55 -2.98 15.99
CA HIS A 118 16.06 -1.99 15.03
C HIS A 118 16.35 -0.54 15.46
N GLY A 119 16.89 -0.31 16.66
CA GLY A 119 17.33 1.01 17.12
C GLY A 119 16.22 1.96 17.56
N PHE A 120 14.99 1.48 17.76
CA PHE A 120 13.87 2.25 18.32
C PHE A 120 13.96 2.31 19.84
N ASP A 121 15.09 2.83 20.34
CA ASP A 121 15.52 2.64 21.73
C ASP A 121 15.00 3.73 22.67
N SER A 122 13.91 4.41 22.34
CA SER A 122 13.29 5.45 23.18
C SER A 122 11.80 5.61 22.91
N ASP A 123 11.06 6.14 23.89
CA ASP A 123 9.66 6.53 23.69
C ASP A 123 9.55 7.59 22.58
N ALA A 124 10.54 8.49 22.47
CA ALA A 124 10.65 9.50 21.43
C ALA A 124 10.74 8.89 20.01
N ALA A 125 11.47 7.79 19.81
CA ALA A 125 11.54 7.15 18.50
C ALA A 125 10.17 6.55 18.10
N ILE A 126 9.51 5.87 19.03
CA ILE A 126 8.18 5.29 18.80
C ILE A 126 7.15 6.39 18.59
N ALA A 127 7.18 7.44 19.41
CA ALA A 127 6.29 8.61 19.28
C ALA A 127 6.45 9.32 17.94
N GLY A 128 7.64 9.33 17.33
CA GLY A 128 7.86 9.87 15.99
C GLY A 128 7.01 9.14 14.95
N VAL A 129 7.08 7.79 14.94
CA VAL A 129 6.23 6.94 14.08
C VAL A 129 4.75 7.18 14.35
N LEU A 130 4.34 7.16 15.63
CA LEU A 130 2.93 7.34 15.99
C LEU A 130 2.38 8.72 15.63
N SER A 131 3.22 9.77 15.69
CA SER A 131 2.80 11.14 15.33
C SER A 131 2.58 11.27 13.83
N HIS A 132 3.40 10.62 13.00
CA HIS A 132 3.15 10.50 11.56
C HIS A 132 1.83 9.78 11.26
N GLU A 133 1.54 8.67 11.94
CA GLU A 133 0.26 7.97 11.77
C GLU A 133 -0.96 8.78 12.27
N LEU A 134 -0.78 9.62 13.29
CA LEU A 134 -1.83 10.56 13.71
C LEU A 134 -2.04 11.70 12.70
N ALA A 135 -0.99 12.10 11.96
CA ALA A 135 -1.14 13.03 10.85
C ALA A 135 -2.04 12.42 9.76
N HIS A 136 -1.82 11.15 9.39
CA HIS A 136 -2.74 10.41 8.52
C HIS A 136 -4.20 10.46 8.99
N PHE A 137 -4.44 10.20 10.29
CA PHE A 137 -5.78 10.24 10.86
C PHE A 137 -6.44 11.63 10.78
N THR A 138 -5.70 12.67 11.15
CA THR A 138 -6.22 14.04 11.26
C THR A 138 -6.41 14.72 9.91
N MET A 139 -5.50 14.44 8.96
CA MET A 139 -5.55 14.92 7.59
C MET A 139 -6.53 14.11 6.71
N ASN A 140 -7.10 13.03 7.26
CA ASN A 140 -7.84 12.02 6.50
C ASN A 140 -7.00 11.50 5.31
N HIS A 141 -5.68 11.42 5.52
CA HIS A 141 -4.68 11.06 4.54
C HIS A 141 -4.43 9.55 4.68
N GLY A 142 -4.82 8.79 3.68
CA GLY A 142 -4.67 7.34 3.69
C GLY A 142 -5.21 6.75 2.41
N ASP A 143 -4.91 5.47 2.24
CA ASP A 143 -5.07 4.70 1.01
C ASP A 143 -6.54 4.58 0.61
N ALA A 144 -7.05 5.67 0.03
CA ALA A 144 -7.71 5.78 -1.26
C ALA A 144 -8.59 4.62 -1.75
N ARG A 145 -9.10 3.73 -0.91
CA ARG A 145 -10.28 2.96 -1.26
C ARG A 145 -11.40 3.99 -1.38
N PRO A 146 -11.98 4.15 -2.58
CA PRO A 146 -13.32 4.67 -2.62
C PRO A 146 -14.17 3.60 -1.95
N THR A 147 -14.44 3.73 -0.65
CA THR A 147 -15.83 3.53 -0.28
C THR A 147 -16.56 4.53 -1.17
N ALA A 148 -17.37 4.04 -2.11
CA ALA A 148 -18.04 4.86 -3.10
C ALA A 148 -19.11 5.79 -2.48
N LEU A 149 -18.89 6.22 -1.24
CA LEU A 149 -19.83 6.75 -0.27
C LEU A 149 -19.24 7.91 0.54
N ASP A 150 -17.94 8.24 0.44
CA ASP A 150 -17.30 9.19 1.38
C ASP A 150 -17.28 10.67 0.92
N LEU A 151 -18.25 11.10 0.12
CA LEU A 151 -18.46 12.53 -0.16
C LEU A 151 -19.48 13.12 0.82
N PRO A 152 -19.26 14.34 1.35
CA PRO A 152 -20.22 15.00 2.24
C PRO A 152 -21.64 14.96 1.65
N ALA A 153 -22.67 14.88 2.49
CA ALA A 153 -24.06 14.86 2.03
C ALA A 153 -24.45 16.13 1.23
N ASP A 154 -23.70 17.22 1.43
CA ASP A 154 -23.78 18.51 0.74
C ASP A 154 -22.68 18.73 -0.33
N TYR A 155 -21.82 17.73 -0.58
CA TYR A 155 -20.90 17.74 -1.72
C TYR A 155 -21.70 17.39 -2.98
N ASP A 156 -22.40 18.40 -3.49
CA ASP A 156 -23.02 18.38 -4.79
C ASP A 156 -21.95 18.60 -5.86
N ASP A 157 -21.34 17.50 -6.28
CA ASP A 157 -20.75 17.47 -7.60
C ASP A 157 -21.46 16.39 -8.41
N GLY A 158 -22.60 16.78 -8.98
CA GLY A 158 -23.25 16.02 -10.05
C GLY A 158 -22.24 15.55 -11.12
N ALA A 159 -21.14 16.28 -11.35
CA ALA A 159 -20.09 15.87 -12.28
C ALA A 159 -19.27 14.68 -11.75
N TYR A 160 -18.80 14.68 -10.50
CA TYR A 160 -18.11 13.51 -9.91
C TYR A 160 -19.01 12.28 -9.86
N LYS A 161 -20.27 12.42 -9.42
CA LYS A 161 -21.21 11.28 -9.37
C LYS A 161 -21.50 10.72 -10.76
N ALA A 162 -21.70 11.60 -11.75
CA ALA A 162 -21.88 11.19 -13.14
C ALA A 162 -20.62 10.49 -13.68
N LYS A 163 -19.43 11.01 -13.40
CA LYS A 163 -18.15 10.45 -13.87
C LYS A 163 -17.77 9.15 -13.17
N LEU A 164 -18.09 8.99 -11.89
CA LEU A 164 -17.93 7.72 -11.18
C LEU A 164 -18.92 6.67 -11.72
N ALA A 165 -20.15 7.07 -12.03
CA ALA A 165 -21.12 6.18 -12.67
C ALA A 165 -20.67 5.78 -14.08
N GLU A 166 -20.12 6.71 -14.86
CA GLU A 166 -19.50 6.44 -16.17
C GLU A 166 -18.34 5.44 -16.05
N TYR A 167 -17.41 5.66 -15.10
CA TYR A 167 -16.31 4.74 -14.84
C TYR A 167 -16.81 3.34 -14.44
N LYS A 168 -17.76 3.24 -13.50
CA LYS A 168 -18.34 1.96 -13.08
C LYS A 168 -19.06 1.25 -14.22
N ALA A 169 -19.75 1.99 -15.10
CA ALA A 169 -20.38 1.43 -16.28
C ALA A 169 -19.35 0.89 -17.27
N ILE A 170 -18.23 1.59 -17.45
CA ILE A 170 -17.12 1.15 -18.32
C ILE A 170 -16.40 -0.06 -17.70
N GLU A 171 -16.13 -0.06 -16.39
CA GLU A 171 -15.55 -1.20 -15.68
C GLU A 171 -16.47 -2.43 -15.74
N SER A 172 -17.79 -2.23 -15.57
CA SER A 172 -18.79 -3.29 -15.68
C SER A 172 -18.87 -3.85 -17.11
N LYS A 173 -18.94 -2.97 -18.12
CA LYS A 173 -18.95 -3.35 -19.54
C LYS A 173 -17.67 -4.07 -19.93
N ALA A 174 -16.52 -3.57 -19.50
CA ALA A 174 -15.24 -4.20 -19.74
C ALA A 174 -15.12 -5.56 -19.04
N SER A 175 -15.62 -5.68 -17.81
CA SER A 175 -15.67 -6.96 -17.10
C SER A 175 -16.58 -7.96 -17.81
N SER A 176 -17.72 -7.53 -18.35
CA SER A 176 -18.59 -8.37 -19.19
C SER A 176 -17.89 -8.78 -20.49
N MET A 177 -17.34 -7.83 -21.24
CA MET A 177 -16.65 -8.09 -22.50
C MET A 177 -15.41 -8.98 -22.31
N MET A 178 -14.66 -8.75 -21.24
CA MET A 178 -13.50 -9.55 -20.86
C MET A 178 -13.96 -10.95 -20.44
N SER A 179 -15.02 -11.07 -19.63
CA SER A 179 -15.58 -12.37 -19.24
C SER A 179 -16.11 -13.15 -20.43
N GLU A 180 -16.81 -12.49 -21.36
CA GLU A 180 -17.30 -13.09 -22.61
C GLU A 180 -16.15 -13.50 -23.51
N THR A 181 -15.17 -12.62 -23.73
CA THR A 181 -13.98 -12.94 -24.55
C THR A 181 -13.17 -14.08 -23.93
N ILE A 182 -12.97 -14.07 -22.62
CA ILE A 182 -12.27 -15.15 -21.92
C ILE A 182 -13.06 -16.44 -21.99
N HIS A 183 -14.39 -16.37 -21.84
CA HIS A 183 -15.25 -17.53 -21.97
C HIS A 183 -15.17 -18.12 -23.38
N ASP A 184 -15.27 -17.29 -24.41
CA ASP A 184 -15.19 -17.69 -25.81
C ASP A 184 -13.81 -18.27 -26.15
N VAL A 185 -12.73 -17.64 -25.68
CA VAL A 185 -11.36 -18.14 -25.87
C VAL A 185 -11.15 -19.44 -25.07
N ALA A 186 -11.69 -19.54 -23.86
CA ALA A 186 -11.61 -20.76 -23.05
C ALA A 186 -12.38 -21.93 -23.68
N LEU A 187 -13.53 -21.67 -24.28
CA LEU A 187 -14.31 -22.68 -25.00
C LEU A 187 -13.63 -23.10 -26.30
N ALA A 188 -13.20 -22.13 -27.11
CA ALA A 188 -12.60 -22.40 -28.41
C ALA A 188 -11.20 -23.03 -28.30
N TYR A 189 -10.43 -22.65 -27.28
CA TYR A 189 -9.01 -22.98 -27.19
C TYR A 189 -8.57 -23.65 -25.92
N GLY A 190 -9.39 -23.68 -24.86
CA GLY A 190 -9.04 -24.31 -23.58
C GLY A 190 -8.49 -25.73 -23.73
N PRO A 191 -9.10 -26.61 -24.56
CA PRO A 191 -8.52 -27.94 -24.82
C PRO A 191 -7.12 -27.89 -25.45
N ARG A 192 -6.89 -27.03 -26.45
CA ARG A 192 -5.59 -26.88 -27.12
C ARG A 192 -4.53 -26.25 -26.21
N LEU A 193 -4.94 -25.27 -25.40
CA LEU A 193 -4.09 -24.66 -24.38
C LEU A 193 -3.59 -25.72 -23.40
N LEU A 194 -4.50 -26.55 -22.86
CA LEU A 194 -4.15 -27.60 -21.89
C LEU A 194 -3.13 -28.61 -22.44
N ASP A 195 -3.12 -28.82 -23.76
CA ASP A 195 -2.19 -29.71 -24.44
C ASP A 195 -0.86 -29.00 -24.79
N ALA A 196 -0.88 -27.69 -25.05
CA ALA A 196 0.28 -26.87 -25.40
C ALA A 196 1.05 -26.28 -24.20
N LEU A 197 0.45 -26.31 -23.01
CA LEU A 197 1.01 -25.73 -21.79
C LEU A 197 2.22 -26.49 -21.19
N PRO A 198 2.33 -27.84 -21.24
CA PRO A 198 3.45 -28.55 -20.61
C PRO A 198 4.85 -28.12 -21.08
N PRO A 199 5.13 -27.93 -22.39
CA PRO A 199 6.42 -27.43 -22.87
C PRO A 199 6.77 -26.03 -22.35
N VAL A 200 5.79 -25.13 -22.29
CA VAL A 200 5.97 -23.74 -21.79
C VAL A 200 6.37 -23.75 -20.32
N PHE A 201 5.89 -24.71 -19.53
CA PHE A 201 6.26 -24.80 -18.11
C PHE A 201 7.64 -25.40 -17.87
N ASP A 202 8.06 -26.32 -18.72
CA ASP A 202 9.43 -26.82 -18.67
C ASP A 202 10.42 -25.70 -19.05
N GLU A 203 10.04 -24.81 -19.98
CA GLU A 203 10.78 -23.57 -20.25
C GLU A 203 10.76 -22.61 -19.06
N ILE A 204 9.60 -22.31 -18.44
CA ILE A 204 9.51 -21.42 -17.26
C ILE A 204 10.32 -21.95 -16.08
N ARG A 205 10.39 -23.29 -15.89
CA ARG A 205 11.23 -23.92 -14.86
C ARG A 205 12.72 -23.73 -15.15
N GLN A 206 13.09 -23.61 -16.42
CA GLN A 206 14.47 -23.40 -16.88
C GLN A 206 14.86 -21.92 -16.96
N LEU A 207 13.89 -20.99 -16.93
CA LEU A 207 14.18 -19.56 -16.79
C LEU A 207 14.93 -19.35 -15.46
N GLY A 208 16.19 -18.93 -15.55
CA GLY A 208 16.99 -18.56 -14.40
C GLY A 208 16.35 -17.42 -13.59
N GLY A 209 16.87 -17.16 -12.39
CA GLY A 209 16.36 -16.11 -11.53
C GLY A 209 16.79 -16.29 -10.07
N THR A 210 16.35 -15.37 -9.23
CA THR A 210 16.51 -15.45 -7.78
C THR A 210 15.82 -16.69 -7.21
N ASP A 211 16.22 -17.15 -6.02
CA ASP A 211 15.56 -18.28 -5.36
C ASP A 211 14.06 -18.07 -5.13
N ARG A 212 13.65 -16.82 -4.94
CA ARG A 212 12.23 -16.47 -4.84
C ARG A 212 11.51 -16.71 -6.16
N GLN A 213 12.05 -16.20 -7.26
CA GLN A 213 11.46 -16.40 -8.59
C GLN A 213 11.39 -17.89 -8.97
N ARG A 214 12.43 -18.68 -8.65
CA ARG A 214 12.41 -20.13 -8.88
C ARG A 214 11.32 -20.84 -8.08
N ARG A 215 11.10 -20.45 -6.81
CA ARG A 215 10.01 -20.98 -5.98
C ARG A 215 8.64 -20.59 -6.51
N ASP A 216 8.46 -19.33 -6.92
CA ASP A 216 7.20 -18.85 -7.50
C ASP A 216 6.89 -19.60 -8.80
N ASN A 217 7.88 -19.77 -9.70
CA ASN A 217 7.75 -20.53 -10.93
C ASN A 217 7.38 -22.00 -10.68
N GLN A 218 8.03 -22.65 -9.72
CA GLN A 218 7.73 -24.04 -9.36
C GLN A 218 6.33 -24.19 -8.75
N TRP A 219 5.93 -23.27 -7.86
CA TRP A 219 4.60 -23.24 -7.28
C TRP A 219 3.51 -23.07 -8.34
N THR A 220 3.73 -22.17 -9.30
CA THR A 220 2.83 -22.01 -10.45
C THR A 220 2.71 -23.32 -11.22
N ALA A 221 3.82 -23.98 -11.58
CA ALA A 221 3.80 -25.24 -12.31
C ALA A 221 3.01 -26.35 -11.56
N ASP A 222 3.15 -26.42 -10.23
CA ASP A 222 2.41 -27.40 -9.41
C ASP A 222 0.90 -27.10 -9.38
N LEU A 223 0.50 -25.83 -9.27
CA LEU A 223 -0.90 -25.41 -9.33
C LEU A 223 -1.57 -25.82 -10.67
N PHE A 224 -0.86 -25.66 -11.78
CA PHE A 224 -1.34 -26.08 -13.11
C PHE A 224 -1.53 -27.60 -13.21
N LYS A 225 -0.65 -28.38 -12.59
CA LYS A 225 -0.77 -29.84 -12.55
C LYS A 225 -2.04 -30.28 -11.81
N GLU A 226 -2.32 -29.67 -10.66
CA GLU A 226 -3.56 -29.90 -9.91
C GLU A 226 -4.79 -29.51 -10.73
N PHE A 227 -4.74 -28.35 -11.40
CA PHE A 227 -5.81 -27.86 -12.26
C PHE A 227 -6.14 -28.82 -13.42
N LYS A 228 -5.10 -29.35 -14.09
CA LYS A 228 -5.27 -30.35 -15.17
C LYS A 228 -5.96 -31.62 -14.67
N ILE A 229 -5.57 -32.11 -13.49
CA ILE A 229 -6.18 -33.30 -12.88
C ILE A 229 -7.66 -33.03 -12.61
N GLU A 230 -8.00 -31.87 -12.05
CA GLU A 230 -9.38 -31.53 -11.71
C GLU A 230 -10.28 -31.40 -12.96
N ILE A 231 -9.78 -30.79 -14.04
CA ILE A 231 -10.47 -30.78 -15.33
C ILE A 231 -10.65 -32.19 -15.90
N GLN A 232 -9.64 -33.05 -15.82
CA GLN A 232 -9.76 -34.44 -16.28
C GLN A 232 -10.82 -35.21 -15.47
N LEU A 233 -10.89 -35.00 -14.16
CA LEU A 233 -11.91 -35.58 -13.30
C LEU A 233 -13.32 -35.07 -13.63
N MET A 234 -13.48 -33.77 -13.92
CA MET A 234 -14.76 -33.22 -14.36
C MET A 234 -15.18 -33.77 -15.73
N LYS A 235 -14.24 -33.89 -16.69
CA LYS A 235 -14.47 -34.53 -17.98
C LYS A 235 -14.92 -35.99 -17.84
N ALA A 236 -14.25 -36.77 -16.99
CA ALA A 236 -14.59 -38.16 -16.72
C ALA A 236 -16.00 -38.33 -16.12
N LYS A 237 -16.49 -37.32 -15.39
CA LYS A 237 -17.86 -37.26 -14.82
C LYS A 237 -18.91 -36.70 -15.79
N GLY A 238 -18.51 -36.27 -16.99
CA GLY A 238 -19.40 -35.59 -17.93
C GLY A 238 -19.83 -34.18 -17.49
N ASP A 239 -19.16 -33.57 -16.51
CA ASP A 239 -19.48 -32.23 -16.00
C ASP A 239 -18.92 -31.13 -16.92
N LYS A 240 -19.56 -30.96 -18.08
CA LYS A 240 -19.16 -29.95 -19.07
C LYS A 240 -19.18 -28.54 -18.50
N ALA A 241 -20.25 -28.17 -17.79
CA ALA A 241 -20.40 -26.84 -17.19
C ALA A 241 -19.35 -26.57 -16.10
N GLY A 242 -18.93 -27.59 -15.35
CA GLY A 242 -17.81 -27.50 -14.41
C GLY A 242 -16.49 -27.20 -15.09
N VAL A 243 -16.18 -27.92 -16.18
CA VAL A 243 -14.97 -27.68 -17.00
C VAL A 243 -14.96 -26.26 -17.56
N GLU A 244 -16.09 -25.78 -18.09
CA GLU A 244 -16.23 -24.44 -18.67
C GLU A 244 -16.03 -23.33 -17.63
N ARG A 245 -16.67 -23.45 -16.46
CA ARG A 245 -16.49 -22.51 -15.34
C ARG A 245 -15.05 -22.48 -14.86
N MET A 246 -14.43 -23.66 -14.74
CA MET A 246 -13.07 -23.80 -14.23
C MET A 246 -12.06 -23.21 -15.22
N LEU A 247 -12.19 -23.49 -16.52
CA LEU A 247 -11.35 -22.89 -17.57
C LEU A 247 -11.53 -21.37 -17.67
N SER A 248 -12.77 -20.87 -17.60
CA SER A 248 -13.06 -19.43 -17.69
C SER A 248 -12.46 -18.65 -16.52
N GLY A 249 -12.63 -19.12 -15.28
CA GLY A 249 -12.06 -18.47 -14.09
C GLY A 249 -10.52 -18.54 -14.04
N TYR A 250 -9.96 -19.62 -14.56
CA TYR A 250 -8.52 -19.82 -14.65
C TYR A 250 -7.86 -18.89 -15.65
N MET A 251 -8.41 -18.84 -16.87
CA MET A 251 -7.96 -17.96 -17.93
C MET A 251 -8.10 -16.50 -17.53
N PHE A 252 -9.16 -16.12 -16.83
CA PHE A 252 -9.33 -14.75 -16.32
C PHE A 252 -8.19 -14.33 -15.40
N THR A 253 -7.83 -15.19 -14.44
CA THR A 253 -6.77 -14.89 -13.48
C THR A 253 -5.41 -14.79 -14.16
N HIS A 254 -5.12 -15.67 -15.12
CA HIS A 254 -3.81 -15.72 -15.79
C HIS A 254 -3.67 -14.69 -16.91
N ILE A 255 -4.73 -14.39 -17.67
CA ILE A 255 -4.73 -13.30 -18.65
C ILE A 255 -4.51 -11.97 -17.93
N LYS A 256 -5.21 -11.74 -16.82
CA LYS A 256 -4.99 -10.54 -16.00
C LYS A 256 -3.55 -10.44 -15.52
N TYR A 257 -3.00 -11.53 -14.98
CA TYR A 257 -1.61 -11.58 -14.52
C TYR A 257 -0.60 -11.34 -15.67
N ALA A 258 -0.83 -11.95 -16.83
CA ALA A 258 0.04 -11.79 -18.01
C ALA A 258 -0.02 -10.38 -18.59
N LEU A 259 -1.20 -9.73 -18.63
CA LEU A 259 -1.36 -8.34 -19.06
C LEU A 259 -0.66 -7.38 -18.09
N ASP A 260 -0.84 -7.59 -16.78
CA ASP A 260 -0.17 -6.80 -15.74
C ASP A 260 1.36 -7.01 -15.76
N TYR A 261 1.83 -8.19 -16.16
CA TYR A 261 3.26 -8.48 -16.33
C TYR A 261 3.83 -7.84 -17.61
N ARG A 262 3.09 -7.91 -18.73
CA ARG A 262 3.47 -7.29 -20.03
C ARG A 262 3.60 -5.77 -19.93
N ALA A 263 2.71 -5.11 -19.19
CA ALA A 263 2.78 -3.67 -18.94
C ALA A 263 4.07 -3.24 -18.23
N LYS A 264 4.69 -4.15 -17.44
CA LYS A 264 5.90 -3.90 -16.64
C LYS A 264 7.19 -4.28 -17.35
N LEU A 265 7.14 -5.02 -18.45
CA LEU A 265 8.32 -5.32 -19.26
C LEU A 265 8.73 -4.09 -20.07
N SER A 266 10.04 -3.85 -20.17
CA SER A 266 10.59 -2.83 -21.05
C SER A 266 10.27 -3.16 -22.51
N ALA A 267 10.24 -2.16 -23.39
CA ALA A 267 9.93 -2.37 -24.80
C ALA A 267 10.82 -3.46 -25.44
N ALA A 268 12.09 -3.57 -25.04
CA ALA A 268 13.03 -4.57 -25.53
C ALA A 268 12.77 -6.01 -25.02
N THR A 269 12.13 -6.18 -23.85
CA THR A 269 11.77 -7.51 -23.32
C THR A 269 10.36 -7.96 -23.74
N ARG A 270 9.50 -7.03 -24.17
CA ARG A 270 8.17 -7.35 -24.74
C ARG A 270 8.25 -8.18 -26.01
N ASP A 271 9.29 -7.99 -26.83
CA ASP A 271 9.43 -8.71 -28.11
C ASP A 271 10.14 -10.07 -27.99
N ALA A 272 10.90 -10.29 -26.91
CA ALA A 272 11.81 -11.45 -26.80
C ALA A 272 11.30 -12.59 -25.90
N ASN A 273 10.36 -12.34 -24.98
CA ASN A 273 9.89 -13.34 -24.00
C ASN A 273 8.37 -13.40 -23.93
N GLU A 274 7.72 -13.93 -24.98
CA GLU A 274 6.26 -14.05 -24.97
C GLU A 274 5.76 -15.51 -24.98
N PRO A 275 5.59 -16.12 -23.79
CA PRO A 275 4.60 -17.17 -23.58
C PRO A 275 3.22 -16.76 -24.12
N TRP A 276 2.90 -15.46 -24.11
CA TRP A 276 1.65 -14.87 -24.61
C TRP A 276 1.52 -14.94 -26.15
N ALA A 277 2.49 -14.45 -26.92
CA ALA A 277 2.59 -14.64 -28.37
C ALA A 277 2.51 -16.10 -28.76
N THR A 278 3.17 -17.00 -28.04
CA THR A 278 3.07 -18.45 -28.28
C THR A 278 1.64 -18.97 -28.04
N MET A 279 0.99 -18.51 -26.97
CA MET A 279 -0.41 -18.83 -26.66
C MET A 279 -1.37 -18.30 -27.73
N LEU A 280 -1.23 -17.03 -28.13
CA LEU A 280 -2.03 -16.37 -29.17
C LEU A 280 -1.79 -16.95 -30.58
N LYS A 281 -0.55 -17.36 -30.86
CA LYS A 281 -0.19 -18.02 -32.13
C LYS A 281 -0.78 -19.43 -32.21
N ALA A 282 -1.00 -20.10 -31.07
CA ALA A 282 -1.66 -21.39 -30.98
C ALA A 282 -3.20 -21.32 -31.11
N THR A 283 -3.83 -20.17 -30.81
CA THR A 283 -5.28 -19.99 -30.95
C THR A 283 -5.72 -19.53 -32.34
N GLY A 284 -4.87 -18.87 -33.13
CA GLY A 284 -5.19 -18.54 -34.52
C GLY A 284 -6.26 -17.46 -34.73
N GLU A 285 -6.87 -16.95 -33.65
CA GLU A 285 -7.61 -15.68 -33.65
C GLU A 285 -6.70 -14.57 -33.13
N LYS A 286 -5.98 -13.92 -34.03
CA LYS A 286 -5.09 -12.81 -33.67
C LYS A 286 -5.81 -11.48 -33.48
N ASP A 287 -6.95 -11.24 -34.12
CA ASP A 287 -7.31 -9.83 -34.36
C ASP A 287 -8.48 -9.34 -33.48
N ALA A 288 -9.56 -10.11 -33.31
CA ALA A 288 -10.76 -9.60 -32.65
C ALA A 288 -10.67 -9.58 -31.11
N GLY A 289 -10.05 -10.61 -30.50
CA GLY A 289 -9.85 -10.65 -29.04
C GLY A 289 -8.82 -9.63 -28.56
N ILE A 290 -7.71 -9.49 -29.30
CA ILE A 290 -6.64 -8.53 -29.00
C ILE A 290 -7.13 -7.10 -29.16
N ALA A 291 -7.79 -6.78 -30.28
CA ALA A 291 -8.32 -5.44 -30.51
C ALA A 291 -9.32 -5.00 -29.42
N ARG A 292 -10.14 -5.93 -28.89
CA ARG A 292 -11.07 -5.64 -27.79
C ARG A 292 -10.35 -5.37 -26.47
N ALA A 293 -9.30 -6.12 -26.15
CA ALA A 293 -8.50 -5.89 -24.95
C ALA A 293 -7.70 -4.57 -25.03
N GLU A 294 -7.14 -4.25 -26.20
CA GLU A 294 -6.40 -3.00 -26.45
C GLU A 294 -7.34 -1.77 -26.40
N ALA A 295 -8.53 -1.87 -27.00
CA ALA A 295 -9.54 -0.81 -26.93
C ALA A 295 -9.95 -0.50 -25.48
N TYR A 296 -10.10 -1.54 -24.65
CA TYR A 296 -10.37 -1.36 -23.22
C TYR A 296 -9.22 -0.68 -22.48
N GLY A 297 -7.97 -1.12 -22.73
CA GLY A 297 -6.78 -0.49 -22.15
C GLY A 297 -6.73 1.01 -22.46
N ALA A 298 -6.96 1.37 -23.72
CA ALA A 298 -6.96 2.76 -24.18
C ALA A 298 -8.10 3.61 -23.57
N GLU A 299 -9.29 3.03 -23.36
CA GLU A 299 -10.42 3.74 -22.74
C GLU A 299 -10.19 3.95 -21.23
N LYS A 300 -9.67 2.95 -20.54
CA LYS A 300 -9.25 3.06 -19.13
C LYS A 300 -8.18 4.14 -18.94
N GLU A 301 -7.17 4.18 -19.81
CA GLU A 301 -6.09 5.18 -19.77
C GLU A 301 -6.61 6.62 -19.91
N LYS A 302 -7.72 6.84 -20.63
CA LYS A 302 -8.35 8.17 -20.75
C LYS A 302 -9.09 8.60 -19.49
N LEU A 303 -9.74 7.67 -18.79
CA LEU A 303 -10.59 7.96 -17.63
C LEU A 303 -9.82 8.13 -16.33
N VAL A 304 -8.72 7.39 -16.16
CA VAL A 304 -7.92 7.44 -14.93
C VAL A 304 -7.43 8.87 -14.62
N PRO A 305 -6.88 9.66 -15.57
CA PRO A 305 -6.52 11.05 -15.33
C PRO A 305 -7.72 11.95 -14.98
N GLU A 306 -8.88 11.75 -15.61
CA GLU A 306 -10.09 12.54 -15.35
C GLU A 306 -10.65 12.28 -13.94
N LEU A 307 -10.71 11.01 -13.52
CA LEU A 307 -11.08 10.64 -12.16
C LEU A 307 -10.11 11.19 -11.13
N LYS A 308 -8.80 11.16 -11.41
CA LYS A 308 -7.78 11.77 -10.54
C LYS A 308 -7.99 13.27 -10.40
N ARG A 309 -8.29 13.97 -11.51
CA ARG A 309 -8.56 15.42 -11.51
C ARG A 309 -9.81 15.77 -10.69
N LEU A 310 -10.89 15.01 -10.83
CA LEU A 310 -12.13 15.23 -10.08
C LEU A 310 -12.00 14.83 -8.60
N ARG A 311 -11.08 13.90 -8.30
CA ARG A 311 -10.70 13.48 -6.94
C ARG A 311 -9.76 14.47 -6.24
N ALA A 312 -9.14 15.38 -7.00
CA ALA A 312 -8.09 16.26 -6.53
C ALA A 312 -8.43 17.09 -5.28
N PRO A 313 -9.68 17.52 -4.97
CA PRO A 313 -9.92 18.29 -3.75
C PRO A 313 -9.90 17.47 -2.45
N ALA A 314 -10.16 16.15 -2.51
CA ALA A 314 -10.36 15.32 -1.32
C ALA A 314 -9.10 14.53 -0.88
N PHE A 315 -8.05 14.52 -1.70
CA PHE A 315 -6.83 13.72 -1.50
C PHE A 315 -5.55 14.53 -1.81
N GLN A 316 -5.49 15.79 -1.36
CA GLN A 316 -4.34 16.69 -1.65
C GLN A 316 -3.14 16.49 -0.75
N TRP A 317 -3.23 15.62 0.25
CA TRP A 317 -2.14 15.43 1.17
C TRP A 317 -1.14 14.44 0.59
N GLU A 318 0.09 14.89 0.44
CA GLU A 318 1.25 14.07 0.18
C GLU A 318 1.78 13.49 1.49
N GLU A 319 2.50 12.39 1.37
CA GLU A 319 3.19 11.75 2.51
C GLU A 319 4.17 12.68 3.21
N GLN A 320 4.81 13.56 2.45
CA GLN A 320 5.62 14.63 3.00
C GLN A 320 4.81 15.51 3.99
N GLN A 321 3.59 15.89 3.64
CA GLN A 321 2.77 16.74 4.50
C GLN A 321 2.35 16.01 5.79
N ALA A 322 2.21 14.68 5.74
CA ALA A 322 2.02 13.89 6.95
C ALA A 322 3.29 13.83 7.82
N ASP A 323 4.48 13.86 7.23
CA ASP A 323 5.74 14.03 7.97
C ASP A 323 5.80 15.40 8.67
N GLU A 324 5.44 16.47 7.97
CA GLU A 324 5.45 17.85 8.50
C GLU A 324 4.46 18.00 9.66
N VAL A 325 3.19 17.59 9.46
CA VAL A 325 2.16 17.63 10.52
C VAL A 325 2.49 16.68 11.67
N GLY A 326 3.05 15.50 11.36
CA GLY A 326 3.52 14.55 12.36
C GLY A 326 4.66 15.12 13.21
N PHE A 327 5.59 15.84 12.60
CA PHE A 327 6.67 16.53 13.31
C PHE A 327 6.14 17.64 14.22
N GLU A 328 5.16 18.43 13.76
CA GLU A 328 4.49 19.43 14.59
C GLU A 328 3.83 18.82 15.83
N PHE A 329 3.11 17.71 15.68
CA PHE A 329 2.51 16.99 16.82
C PHE A 329 3.57 16.49 17.80
N TYR A 330 4.68 15.99 17.26
CA TYR A 330 5.79 15.43 17.99
C TYR A 330 6.52 16.46 18.86
N ILE A 331 6.91 17.60 18.28
CA ILE A 331 7.61 18.65 19.03
C ILE A 331 6.71 19.32 20.06
N ARG A 332 5.42 19.50 19.76
CA ARG A 332 4.44 20.01 20.74
C ARG A 332 4.28 19.11 21.95
N ALA A 333 4.38 17.80 21.73
CA ALA A 333 4.39 16.82 22.81
C ALA A 333 5.68 16.83 23.64
N GLY A 334 6.63 17.71 23.31
CA GLY A 334 7.87 17.95 24.04
C GLY A 334 8.96 16.93 23.77
N PHE A 335 8.82 16.09 22.73
CA PHE A 335 9.85 15.11 22.39
C PHE A 335 11.07 15.75 21.75
N GLU A 336 12.23 15.09 21.87
CA GLU A 336 13.52 15.52 21.30
C GLU A 336 13.47 15.61 19.76
N PRO A 337 13.48 16.82 19.17
CA PRO A 337 13.31 17.01 17.73
C PRO A 337 14.36 16.27 16.89
N ARG A 338 15.58 16.09 17.40
CA ARG A 338 16.66 15.39 16.70
C ARG A 338 16.40 13.90 16.49
N ILE A 339 15.49 13.29 17.27
CA ILE A 339 15.15 11.87 17.13
C ILE A 339 14.16 11.64 15.97
N TYR A 340 13.30 12.61 15.66
CA TYR A 340 12.28 12.44 14.63
C TYR A 340 12.86 12.11 13.25
N PRO A 341 13.90 12.79 12.73
CA PRO A 341 14.51 12.41 11.47
C PRO A 341 15.14 11.00 11.52
N GLU A 342 15.75 10.61 12.63
CA GLU A 342 16.40 9.30 12.76
C GLU A 342 15.43 8.13 12.62
N VAL A 343 14.14 8.34 12.94
CA VAL A 343 13.08 7.37 12.63
C VAL A 343 13.02 7.07 11.13
N PHE A 344 13.10 8.08 10.27
CA PHE A 344 13.10 7.88 8.81
C PHE A 344 14.40 7.26 8.32
N ASN A 345 15.54 7.58 8.94
CA ASN A 345 16.81 6.91 8.64
C ASN A 345 16.72 5.40 8.91
N GLN A 346 16.14 5.01 10.05
CA GLN A 346 15.93 3.62 10.42
C GLN A 346 14.94 2.93 9.46
N LEU A 347 13.82 3.58 9.13
CA LEU A 347 12.86 3.06 8.17
C LEU A 347 13.48 2.87 6.78
N ALA A 348 14.25 3.85 6.29
CA ALA A 348 14.96 3.76 5.02
C ALA A 348 15.94 2.58 4.99
N HIS A 349 16.71 2.41 6.08
CA HIS A 349 17.69 1.35 6.19
C HIS A 349 17.05 -0.05 6.14
N PHE A 350 16.03 -0.28 6.98
CA PHE A 350 15.45 -1.62 7.15
C PHE A 350 14.36 -1.96 6.13
N VAL A 351 13.59 -0.99 5.67
CA VAL A 351 12.43 -1.22 4.78
C VAL A 351 12.84 -1.08 3.31
N GLU A 352 13.70 -0.12 3.00
CA GLU A 352 14.08 0.19 1.62
C GLU A 352 15.42 -0.43 1.22
N GLY A 353 16.16 -0.98 2.19
CA GLY A 353 17.52 -1.46 1.97
C GLY A 353 18.46 -0.33 1.57
N ALA A 354 18.13 0.92 1.95
CA ALA A 354 19.03 2.03 1.78
C ALA A 354 20.25 1.86 2.69
N GLY A 355 21.41 2.37 2.26
CA GLY A 355 22.48 2.67 3.21
C GLY A 355 22.00 3.63 4.29
N GLU A 356 22.80 3.85 5.33
CA GLU A 356 22.51 4.91 6.29
C GLU A 356 22.45 6.25 5.55
N CYS A 357 21.25 6.82 5.41
CA CYS A 357 21.02 8.09 4.74
C CYS A 357 21.84 9.20 5.40
N SER A 358 22.06 9.11 6.72
CA SER A 358 22.90 10.03 7.49
C SER A 358 24.35 10.14 6.99
N LYS A 359 24.87 9.15 6.23
CA LYS A 359 26.21 9.21 5.62
C LYS A 359 26.23 9.94 4.28
N GLU A 360 25.11 9.95 3.57
CA GLU A 360 25.00 10.47 2.20
C GLU A 360 24.35 11.86 2.14
N VAL A 361 23.61 12.20 3.19
CA VAL A 361 22.77 13.39 3.26
C VAL A 361 23.45 14.48 4.09
N SER A 362 23.57 15.67 3.51
CA SER A 362 24.07 16.88 4.19
C SER A 362 23.21 18.08 3.83
N VAL A 363 23.39 19.21 4.53
CA VAL A 363 22.71 20.48 4.21
C VAL A 363 22.91 20.87 2.73
N ASN A 364 24.07 20.55 2.16
CA ASN A 364 24.41 20.91 0.77
C ASN A 364 24.14 19.80 -0.25
N SER A 365 23.56 18.66 0.17
CA SER A 365 23.30 17.51 -0.70
C SER A 365 21.86 17.05 -0.48
N VAL A 366 20.97 17.50 -1.37
CA VAL A 366 19.58 17.09 -1.39
C VAL A 366 19.50 15.74 -2.11
N PRO A 367 19.16 14.64 -1.43
CA PRO A 367 18.95 13.35 -2.10
C PRO A 367 17.77 13.47 -3.08
N PRO A 368 17.69 12.63 -4.12
CA PRO A 368 16.56 12.67 -5.03
C PRO A 368 15.27 12.25 -4.31
N ARG A 369 14.17 12.97 -4.55
CA ARG A 369 12.84 12.64 -3.97
C ARG A 369 12.37 11.25 -4.37
N ILE A 370 12.72 10.83 -5.58
CA ILE A 370 12.49 9.48 -6.11
C ILE A 370 13.86 8.95 -6.54
N HIS A 371 14.35 7.89 -5.89
CA HIS A 371 15.65 7.32 -6.22
C HIS A 371 15.64 6.77 -7.66
N PRO A 372 16.63 7.11 -8.51
CA PRO A 372 16.60 6.78 -9.94
C PRO A 372 16.57 5.26 -10.21
N ASP A 373 17.21 4.46 -9.36
CA ASP A 373 17.24 3.00 -9.49
C ASP A 373 16.07 2.28 -8.80
N ARG A 374 15.11 3.01 -8.24
CA ARG A 374 13.95 2.43 -7.56
C ARG A 374 12.69 2.81 -8.32
N GLU A 375 11.84 1.81 -8.60
CA GLU A 375 10.49 2.12 -9.05
C GLU A 375 9.79 2.98 -7.98
N PRO A 376 9.06 4.05 -8.38
CA PRO A 376 8.28 4.84 -7.43
C PRO A 376 7.32 3.92 -6.67
N ARG A 377 7.61 3.63 -5.39
CA ARG A 377 6.77 2.78 -4.56
C ARG A 377 5.67 3.64 -3.92
N GLY A 378 4.67 4.00 -4.70
CA GLY A 378 3.49 4.71 -4.20
C GLY A 378 3.66 6.22 -4.06
N SER A 379 2.94 6.81 -3.11
CA SER A 379 2.91 8.25 -2.80
C SER A 379 4.09 8.74 -1.95
N HIS A 380 4.91 7.82 -1.42
CA HIS A 380 6.01 8.14 -0.51
C HIS A 380 7.25 8.64 -1.28
N PRO A 381 7.86 9.76 -0.86
CA PRO A 381 9.25 10.06 -1.20
C PRO A 381 10.20 8.97 -0.68
N ASP A 382 11.39 8.88 -1.27
CA ASP A 382 12.46 7.99 -0.78
C ASP A 382 12.83 8.30 0.68
N GLY A 383 13.15 7.26 1.46
CA GLY A 383 13.45 7.41 2.88
C GLY A 383 14.62 8.35 3.17
N CYS A 384 15.64 8.42 2.30
CA CYS A 384 16.73 9.39 2.47
C CYS A 384 16.30 10.83 2.20
N TRP A 385 15.35 11.04 1.29
CA TRP A 385 14.73 12.35 1.08
C TRP A 385 13.91 12.78 2.29
N ARG A 386 13.10 11.88 2.86
CA ARG A 386 12.31 12.17 4.07
C ARG A 386 13.23 12.49 5.25
N TYR A 387 14.32 11.75 5.40
CA TYR A 387 15.38 12.04 6.39
C TYR A 387 15.95 13.45 6.21
N TRP A 388 16.39 13.81 4.99
CA TRP A 388 16.92 15.14 4.71
C TRP A 388 15.89 16.24 5.00
N ASN A 389 14.65 16.04 4.54
CA ASN A 389 13.59 17.02 4.70
C ASN A 389 13.31 17.28 6.18
N ALA A 390 13.04 16.23 6.95
CA ALA A 390 12.76 16.34 8.38
C ALA A 390 13.95 16.88 9.19
N ARG A 391 15.20 16.62 8.75
CA ARG A 391 16.40 17.02 9.49
C ARG A 391 16.85 18.46 9.20
N TYR A 392 16.72 18.91 7.95
CA TYR A 392 17.33 20.16 7.50
C TYR A 392 16.29 21.12 6.92
N SER A 393 15.59 20.71 5.86
CA SER A 393 14.71 21.60 5.11
C SER A 393 13.53 22.10 5.94
N GLU A 394 12.84 21.19 6.63
CA GLU A 394 11.62 21.49 7.35
C GLU A 394 11.88 22.38 8.58
N PRO A 395 12.84 22.07 9.48
CA PRO A 395 13.17 22.98 10.58
C PRO A 395 13.67 24.35 10.12
N GLU A 396 14.40 24.43 9.00
CA GLU A 396 14.91 25.71 8.47
C GLU A 396 13.79 26.57 7.86
N HIS A 397 12.90 25.97 7.06
CA HIS A 397 11.78 26.68 6.46
C HIS A 397 10.76 27.16 7.51
N HIS A 398 10.71 26.48 8.66
CA HIS A 398 9.71 26.70 9.71
C HIS A 398 10.31 27.08 11.07
N ASP A 399 11.52 27.64 11.09
CA ASP A 399 12.20 28.02 12.34
C ASP A 399 11.37 28.98 13.19
N ALA A 400 10.75 30.00 12.56
CA ALA A 400 9.93 30.97 13.27
C ALA A 400 8.67 30.33 13.91
N GLU A 401 8.10 29.31 13.26
CA GLU A 401 6.93 28.58 13.71
C GLU A 401 7.26 27.52 14.77
N TYR A 402 8.37 26.81 14.61
CA TYR A 402 8.75 25.73 15.51
C TYR A 402 9.55 26.18 16.72
N SER A 403 10.35 27.24 16.60
CA SER A 403 11.18 27.75 17.71
C SER A 403 10.39 27.99 19.01
N PRO A 404 9.17 28.57 18.98
CA PRO A 404 8.33 28.70 20.19
C PRO A 404 7.77 27.38 20.72
N LEU A 405 7.72 26.33 19.89
CA LEU A 405 7.24 24.99 20.24
C LEU A 405 8.36 24.07 20.73
N MET A 406 9.62 24.42 20.44
CA MET A 406 10.76 23.59 20.81
C MET A 406 10.84 23.44 22.34
N PRO A 407 10.88 22.20 22.85
CA PRO A 407 10.94 21.99 24.29
C PRO A 407 12.27 22.51 24.84
N VAL A 408 12.18 23.31 25.91
CA VAL A 408 13.36 23.75 26.69
C VAL A 408 14.07 22.55 27.30
N HIS A 409 13.30 21.51 27.65
CA HIS A 409 13.78 20.23 28.17
C HIS A 409 13.19 19.09 27.33
N PRO A 410 13.84 18.73 26.21
CA PRO A 410 13.34 17.68 25.33
C PRO A 410 13.22 16.34 26.07
N VAL A 411 12.09 15.67 25.88
CA VAL A 411 11.80 14.37 26.46
C VAL A 411 12.24 13.28 25.49
N VAL A 412 13.07 12.35 25.98
CA VAL A 412 13.46 11.15 25.23
C VAL A 412 12.59 9.96 25.67
N ASP A 413 12.39 9.81 26.98
CA ASP A 413 11.51 8.81 27.57
C ASP A 413 10.51 9.49 28.52
N LEU A 414 9.25 9.09 28.45
CA LEU A 414 8.22 9.63 29.34
C LEU A 414 8.37 9.00 30.72
N PRO A 415 8.51 9.80 31.80
CA PRO A 415 8.60 9.26 33.16
C PRO A 415 7.44 8.34 33.53
N ALA A 416 6.23 8.63 33.02
CA ALA A 416 5.03 7.82 33.24
C ALA A 416 5.10 6.42 32.59
N LEU A 417 5.99 6.22 31.61
CA LEU A 417 6.17 4.97 30.87
C LEU A 417 7.50 4.28 31.21
N ALA A 418 8.26 4.81 32.17
CA ALA A 418 9.55 4.28 32.56
C ALA A 418 9.50 2.76 32.79
N GLY A 419 10.35 2.02 32.07
CA GLY A 419 10.47 0.57 32.15
C GLY A 419 9.40 -0.25 31.41
N GLN A 420 8.29 0.34 30.95
CA GLN A 420 7.26 -0.38 30.19
C GLN A 420 7.80 -0.85 28.84
N ARG A 421 8.51 0.03 28.12
CA ARG A 421 9.15 -0.32 26.83
C ARG A 421 10.15 -1.46 26.99
N ALA A 422 11.07 -1.36 27.95
CA ALA A 422 12.05 -2.42 28.20
C ALA A 422 11.38 -3.76 28.57
N ALA A 423 10.21 -3.75 29.23
CA ALA A 423 9.44 -4.97 29.49
C ALA A 423 8.83 -5.54 28.20
N ILE A 424 8.29 -4.69 27.32
CA ILE A 424 7.78 -5.07 26.01
C ILE A 424 8.90 -5.68 25.14
N GLU A 425 10.06 -5.03 25.07
CA GLU A 425 11.22 -5.49 24.29
C GLU A 425 11.64 -6.91 24.69
N ARG A 426 11.77 -7.16 26.01
CA ARG A 426 12.10 -8.49 26.52
C ARG A 426 11.05 -9.53 26.12
N LYS A 427 9.77 -9.18 26.22
CA LYS A 427 8.67 -10.08 25.86
C LYS A 427 8.66 -10.39 24.36
N VAL A 428 8.72 -9.37 23.50
CA VAL A 428 8.74 -9.54 22.04
C VAL A 428 9.95 -10.37 21.61
N SER A 429 11.12 -10.11 22.20
CA SER A 429 12.34 -10.90 21.92
C SER A 429 12.22 -12.36 22.37
N SER A 430 11.55 -12.63 23.51
CA SER A 430 11.41 -13.99 24.06
C SER A 430 10.50 -14.91 23.25
N VAL A 431 9.56 -14.38 22.47
CA VAL A 431 8.66 -15.18 21.62
C VAL A 431 9.36 -15.69 20.37
N ARG A 432 10.53 -15.13 20.03
CA ARG A 432 11.23 -15.35 18.76
C ARG A 432 12.51 -16.17 18.88
N ASN A 433 13.00 -16.36 20.10
CA ASN A 433 14.03 -17.33 20.43
C ASN A 433 13.36 -18.67 20.76
#